data_AF-A0A9E4J917-F1
#
_entry.id   AF-A0A9E4J917-F1
#
_cell.length_a   1.000
_cell.length_b   1.000
_cell.length_c   1.000
_cell.angle_alpha   90.00
_cell.angle_beta   90.00
_cell.angle_gamma   90.00
#
_symmetry.space_group_name_H-M   'P 1'
#
loop_
_entity.id
_entity.type
_entity.pdbx_description
1 polymer ?
#
loop_
_entity_poly.entity_id
_entity_poly.type
_entity_poly.pdbx_seq_one_letter_code
_entity_poly.pdbx_strand_id
1 'polypeptide(L)'
;MDAVQRPMARVREAAIAFANDARVRLTVVESDEALRPAVLTQFCRVESVARPPAVMLCLETPFEADDANWPMRGEELLEEWKTASGALVEAGQPPLSDLPGGETPSIVAFSKRLQAMAAAAKGRLSPVVLLAPLRVAPGAQERLIEVHSLVSAAALEAVRWVVVTPGPSGLAPVVAAERARGPFAAELVNARVDSAAGRKDLAALVAGMKSAPAGATPMQMSGFAGPSVAPPRRVRDPAPMLPEQRTEATLGVPPGLTDTGGMHEMRVALLEAAVAAGDGRFADAVIAQRAARDVAVRLGLVKEAAQMELLLGSYVLSGGEARRALELFTQTAGRAEAAGWGTVACQAGMARGSALAMLAAQPELAPDAARLKRTEAGVAYLDAGRTGARLKAPAVAIEAYRLGGDMLAALGEQTRAVEAWTKAIEVAEAAPPADVAGSSALELAHTLRDRARATGRGSEAAGWQARAEKMARSFAEATAQAGGGA
;
A
#
# COMPACT_ATOMS: atom_id res chain seq x y z
N MET A 1 12.14 7.55 -14.04
CA MET A 1 11.30 7.40 -12.83
C MET A 1 12.07 8.01 -11.68
N ASP A 2 12.30 9.30 -11.81
CA ASP A 2 13.14 10.10 -10.93
C ASP A 2 12.46 10.33 -9.58
N ALA A 3 11.13 10.28 -9.56
CA ALA A 3 10.29 10.48 -8.36
C ALA A 3 10.58 9.48 -7.23
N VAL A 4 11.04 8.26 -7.54
CA VAL A 4 11.43 7.23 -6.56
C VAL A 4 12.95 7.05 -6.49
N GLN A 5 13.61 7.10 -7.65
CA GLN A 5 15.06 6.88 -7.72
C GLN A 5 15.86 7.95 -6.98
N ARG A 6 15.46 9.24 -7.07
CA ARG A 6 16.18 10.33 -6.40
C ARG A 6 16.05 10.24 -4.87
N PRO A 7 14.85 10.06 -4.27
CA PRO A 7 14.72 9.79 -2.84
C PRO A 7 15.60 8.62 -2.37
N MET A 8 15.56 7.48 -3.07
CA MET A 8 16.34 6.31 -2.67
C MET A 8 17.85 6.48 -2.87
N ALA A 9 18.29 7.26 -3.86
CA ALA A 9 19.68 7.62 -4.02
C ALA A 9 20.20 8.41 -2.82
N ARG A 10 19.44 9.42 -2.35
CA ARG A 10 19.80 10.19 -1.13
C ARG A 10 19.87 9.31 0.11
N VAL A 11 18.92 8.38 0.27
CA VAL A 11 18.93 7.41 1.38
C VAL A 11 20.18 6.53 1.32
N ARG A 12 20.53 6.04 0.13
CA ARG A 12 21.74 5.24 -0.06
C ARG A 12 23.01 6.04 0.25
N GLU A 13 23.10 7.29 -0.22
CA GLU A 13 24.22 8.19 0.07
C GLU A 13 24.36 8.44 1.57
N ALA A 14 23.25 8.74 2.26
CA ALA A 14 23.24 8.93 3.71
C ALA A 14 23.59 7.66 4.49
N ALA A 15 23.09 6.50 4.07
CA ALA A 15 23.45 5.21 4.67
C ALA A 15 24.95 4.91 4.51
N ILE A 16 25.54 5.20 3.34
CA ILE A 16 26.98 5.06 3.10
C ILE A 16 27.78 6.07 3.94
N ALA A 17 27.33 7.31 4.04
CA ALA A 17 27.97 8.33 4.87
C ALA A 17 27.94 7.91 6.35
N PHE A 18 26.79 7.45 6.84
CA PHE A 18 26.63 6.90 8.17
C PHE A 18 27.53 5.67 8.39
N ALA A 19 27.65 4.75 7.43
CA ALA A 19 28.54 3.59 7.55
C ALA A 19 30.01 3.98 7.76
N ASN A 20 30.47 4.96 6.98
CA ASN A 20 31.89 5.27 6.84
C ASN A 20 32.39 6.37 7.77
N ASP A 21 31.50 7.22 8.28
CA ASP A 21 31.86 8.35 9.14
C ASP A 21 31.22 8.21 10.52
N ALA A 22 32.01 7.75 11.49
CA ALA A 22 31.60 7.61 12.88
C ALA A 22 31.21 8.95 13.55
N ARG A 23 31.56 10.10 12.93
CA ARG A 23 31.12 11.43 13.41
C ARG A 23 29.63 11.64 13.18
N VAL A 24 29.01 10.95 12.22
CA VAL A 24 27.57 11.00 11.99
C VAL A 24 26.87 10.21 13.09
N ARG A 25 26.36 10.89 14.11
CA ARG A 25 25.67 10.29 15.26
C ARG A 25 24.18 10.12 15.04
N LEU A 26 23.55 10.97 14.23
CA LEU A 26 22.11 10.95 13.97
C LEU A 26 21.81 11.07 12.47
N THR A 27 21.07 10.12 11.90
CA THR A 27 20.46 10.26 10.59
C THR A 27 18.95 10.16 10.70
N VAL A 28 18.24 11.23 10.36
CA VAL A 28 16.77 11.25 10.29
C VAL A 28 16.34 11.11 8.84
N VAL A 29 15.49 10.15 8.54
CA VAL A 29 14.94 9.89 7.22
C VAL A 29 13.43 10.09 7.25
N GLU A 30 12.96 11.10 6.54
CA GLU A 30 11.53 11.32 6.32
C GLU A 30 11.16 10.61 5.02
N SER A 31 10.33 9.56 5.11
CA SER A 31 9.97 8.72 3.96
C SER A 31 8.46 8.55 3.87
N ASP A 32 7.96 8.24 2.68
CA ASP A 32 6.60 7.74 2.56
C ASP A 32 6.55 6.27 2.98
N GLU A 33 5.39 5.84 3.47
CA GLU A 33 5.17 4.47 3.97
C GLU A 33 5.57 3.40 2.94
N ALA A 34 5.26 3.64 1.65
CA ALA A 34 5.61 2.74 0.55
C ALA A 34 7.13 2.55 0.35
N LEU A 35 7.96 3.52 0.76
CA LEU A 35 9.41 3.43 0.64
C LEU A 35 10.10 2.90 1.90
N ARG A 36 9.39 2.83 3.03
CA ARG A 36 9.94 2.42 4.32
C ARG A 36 10.73 1.09 4.25
N PRO A 37 10.21 -0.02 3.68
CA PRO A 37 10.96 -1.28 3.63
C PRO A 37 12.30 -1.15 2.87
N ALA A 38 12.29 -0.38 1.77
CA ALA A 38 13.49 -0.13 0.97
C ALA A 38 14.50 0.75 1.73
N VAL A 39 14.03 1.75 2.49
CA VAL A 39 14.87 2.59 3.37
C VAL A 39 15.54 1.73 4.44
N LEU A 40 14.76 0.92 5.17
CA LEU A 40 15.29 0.03 6.21
C LEU A 40 16.35 -0.92 5.65
N THR A 41 16.08 -1.51 4.49
CA THR A 41 17.04 -2.38 3.80
C THR A 41 18.37 -1.68 3.52
N GLN A 42 18.38 -0.39 3.15
CA GLN A 42 19.64 0.33 2.92
C GLN A 42 20.45 0.49 4.21
N PHE A 43 19.81 0.80 5.34
CA PHE A 43 20.51 0.94 6.62
C PHE A 43 20.93 -0.40 7.20
N CYS A 44 20.12 -1.46 7.14
CA CYS A 44 20.53 -2.78 7.61
C CYS A 44 21.77 -3.31 6.84
N ARG A 45 21.92 -2.98 5.55
CA ARG A 45 23.11 -3.33 4.77
C ARG A 45 24.40 -2.68 5.27
N VAL A 46 24.30 -1.56 6.00
CA VAL A 46 25.45 -0.83 6.56
C VAL A 46 26.19 -1.67 7.60
N GLU A 47 25.51 -2.58 8.28
CA GLU A 47 26.07 -3.37 9.37
C GLU A 47 27.37 -4.08 8.98
N SER A 48 27.38 -4.68 7.78
CA SER A 48 28.50 -5.44 7.23
C SER A 48 29.68 -4.60 6.72
N VAL A 49 29.47 -3.32 6.42
CA VAL A 49 30.47 -2.44 5.79
C VAL A 49 31.06 -1.40 6.74
N ALA A 50 30.41 -1.16 7.88
CA ALA A 50 30.88 -0.23 8.89
C ALA A 50 32.23 -0.67 9.51
N ARG A 51 33.07 0.31 9.90
CA ARG A 51 34.36 0.07 10.56
C ARG A 51 34.47 0.95 11.83
N PRO A 52 34.40 0.38 13.05
CA PRO A 52 34.17 -1.04 13.36
C PRO A 52 32.79 -1.53 12.89
N PRO A 53 32.59 -2.86 12.74
CA PRO A 53 31.28 -3.42 12.40
C PRO A 53 30.20 -2.88 13.32
N ALA A 54 29.05 -2.52 12.77
CA ALA A 54 27.94 -2.06 13.57
C ALA A 54 27.15 -3.25 14.10
N VAL A 55 26.39 -3.04 15.17
CA VAL A 55 25.25 -3.89 15.54
C VAL A 55 24.02 -3.01 15.46
N MET A 56 23.13 -3.31 14.51
CA MET A 56 21.97 -2.47 14.22
C MET A 56 20.69 -3.11 14.76
N LEU A 57 20.02 -2.42 15.67
CA LEU A 57 18.81 -2.93 16.33
C LEU A 57 17.60 -2.11 15.85
N CYS A 58 16.67 -2.78 15.18
CA CYS A 58 15.51 -2.15 14.57
C CYS A 58 14.32 -2.16 15.53
N LEU A 59 13.81 -0.97 15.88
CA LEU A 59 12.69 -0.80 16.79
C LEU A 59 11.51 -0.21 16.00
N GLU A 60 10.44 -1.00 15.85
CA GLU A 60 9.31 -0.71 14.96
C GLU A 60 8.05 -0.24 15.70
N THR A 61 8.04 -0.31 17.03
CA THR A 61 6.88 0.07 17.84
C THR A 61 6.31 1.45 17.42
N PRO A 62 4.98 1.61 17.24
CA PRO A 62 4.35 2.89 16.95
C PRO A 62 4.63 4.01 17.96
N PHE A 63 4.52 5.26 17.51
CA PHE A 63 4.33 6.40 18.41
C PHE A 63 2.83 6.75 18.44
N GLU A 64 2.21 6.65 19.62
CA GLU A 64 0.83 7.08 19.84
C GLU A 64 0.81 8.51 20.39
N ALA A 65 -0.36 9.16 20.35
CA ALA A 65 -0.48 10.57 20.75
C ALA A 65 -0.18 10.78 22.24
N ASP A 66 -0.61 9.84 23.08
CA ASP A 66 -0.50 9.86 24.53
C ASP A 66 0.63 8.98 25.07
N ASP A 67 1.13 8.03 24.28
CA ASP A 67 2.20 7.11 24.69
C ASP A 67 3.29 6.93 23.61
N ALA A 68 4.54 7.16 24.02
CA ALA A 68 5.72 6.89 23.20
C ALA A 68 6.10 5.39 23.19
N ASN A 69 5.38 4.53 23.91
CA ASN A 69 5.55 3.09 23.99
C ASN A 69 7.02 2.66 24.24
N TRP A 70 7.73 3.39 25.11
CA TRP A 70 9.08 3.01 25.55
C TRP A 70 9.19 1.61 26.14
N PRO A 71 8.15 1.04 26.81
CA PRO A 71 8.22 -0.33 27.32
C PRO A 71 8.37 -1.35 26.20
N MET A 72 7.51 -1.27 25.18
CA MET A 72 7.54 -2.16 24.01
C MET A 72 8.84 -2.00 23.22
N ARG A 73 9.31 -0.76 22.99
CA ARG A 73 10.64 -0.52 22.39
C ARG A 73 11.78 -1.15 23.21
N GLY A 74 11.61 -1.17 24.53
CA GLY A 74 12.55 -1.81 25.43
C GLY A 74 12.53 -3.34 25.33
N GLU A 75 11.40 -3.95 24.99
CA GLU A 75 11.28 -5.39 24.71
C GLU A 75 11.88 -5.72 23.34
N GLU A 76 11.54 -4.97 22.30
CA GLU A 76 12.15 -5.07 20.96
C GLU A 76 13.68 -4.99 21.04
N LEU A 77 14.21 -4.02 21.82
CA LEU A 77 15.66 -3.89 22.02
C LEU A 77 16.29 -5.15 22.62
N LEU A 78 15.62 -5.81 23.56
CA LEU A 78 16.12 -7.03 24.19
C LEU A 78 16.11 -8.21 23.21
N GLU A 79 15.04 -8.34 22.43
CA GLU A 79 14.87 -9.40 21.42
C GLU A 79 15.90 -9.26 20.28
N GLU A 80 16.05 -8.04 19.75
CA GLU A 80 17.02 -7.72 18.70
C GLU A 80 18.46 -7.93 19.22
N TRP A 81 18.77 -7.51 20.44
CA TRP A 81 20.09 -7.72 21.04
C TRP A 81 20.43 -9.20 21.22
N LYS A 82 19.46 -10.00 21.65
CA LYS A 82 19.61 -11.45 21.79
C LYS A 82 19.87 -12.11 20.44
N THR A 83 19.15 -11.68 19.41
CA THR A 83 19.33 -12.16 18.02
C THR A 83 20.73 -11.82 17.50
N ALA A 84 21.18 -10.57 17.67
CA ALA A 84 22.52 -10.14 17.30
C ALA A 84 23.62 -10.91 18.05
N SER A 85 23.44 -11.14 19.36
CA SER A 85 24.34 -11.96 20.17
C SER A 85 24.43 -13.40 19.65
N GLY A 86 23.28 -13.99 19.27
CA GLY A 86 23.22 -15.33 18.65
C GLY A 86 23.97 -15.40 17.33
N ALA A 87 23.78 -14.43 16.43
CA ALA A 87 24.47 -14.36 15.15
C ALA A 87 26.01 -14.25 15.31
N LEU A 88 26.48 -13.54 16.33
CA LEU A 88 27.91 -13.48 16.65
C LEU A 88 28.46 -14.84 17.09
N VAL A 89 27.70 -15.59 17.90
CA VAL A 89 28.07 -16.95 18.32
C VAL A 89 28.14 -17.89 17.13
N GLU A 90 27.17 -17.84 16.22
CA GLU A 90 27.18 -18.62 14.97
C GLU A 90 28.39 -18.29 14.09
N ALA A 91 28.82 -17.02 14.08
CA ALA A 91 30.02 -16.56 13.40
C ALA A 91 31.34 -16.86 14.16
N GLY A 92 31.28 -17.60 15.26
CA GLY A 92 32.46 -17.98 16.07
C GLY A 92 33.02 -16.86 16.95
N GLN A 93 32.25 -15.80 17.19
CA GLN A 93 32.61 -14.71 18.10
C GLN A 93 32.01 -14.91 19.50
N PRO A 94 32.61 -14.34 20.56
CA PRO A 94 32.03 -14.44 21.89
C PRO A 94 30.70 -13.67 21.98
N PRO A 95 29.71 -14.19 22.73
CA PRO A 95 28.40 -13.56 22.84
C PRO A 95 28.49 -12.16 23.46
N LEU A 96 27.47 -11.35 23.20
CA LEU A 96 27.27 -10.08 23.87
C LEU A 96 26.73 -10.33 25.29
N SER A 97 27.11 -9.46 26.23
CA SER A 97 26.56 -9.52 27.59
C SER A 97 25.07 -9.21 27.60
N ASP A 98 24.32 -9.87 28.49
CA ASP A 98 22.89 -9.64 28.63
C ASP A 98 22.59 -8.20 29.08
N LEU A 99 21.51 -7.64 28.53
CA LEU A 99 21.00 -6.34 28.93
C LEU A 99 20.08 -6.49 30.15
N PRO A 100 20.01 -5.46 31.02
CA PRO A 100 19.17 -5.53 32.22
C PRO A 100 17.66 -5.61 31.87
N GLY A 101 17.00 -6.66 32.37
CA GLY A 101 15.54 -6.79 32.41
C GLY A 101 14.92 -6.00 33.57
N GLY A 102 13.60 -5.75 33.53
CA GLY A 102 12.87 -5.15 34.65
C GLY A 102 11.70 -4.23 34.28
N GLU A 103 10.78 -4.08 35.23
CA GLU A 103 9.37 -3.68 35.05
C GLU A 103 9.09 -2.19 34.87
N THR A 104 10.01 -1.25 35.17
CA THR A 104 9.63 0.17 35.19
C THR A 104 9.46 0.71 33.75
N PRO A 105 8.23 0.96 33.30
CA PRO A 105 7.95 1.33 31.92
C PRO A 105 8.28 2.82 31.72
N SER A 106 9.51 3.13 31.31
CA SER A 106 9.94 4.53 31.15
C SER A 106 11.10 4.70 30.17
N ILE A 107 11.22 5.90 29.61
CA ILE A 107 12.38 6.32 28.83
C ILE A 107 13.70 6.22 29.62
N VAL A 108 13.65 6.38 30.94
CA VAL A 108 14.83 6.25 31.81
C VAL A 108 15.31 4.80 31.85
N ALA A 109 14.39 3.84 31.96
CA ALA A 109 14.72 2.42 31.89
C ALA A 109 15.29 2.05 30.51
N PHE A 110 14.68 2.56 29.44
CA PHE A 110 15.17 2.40 28.07
C PHE A 110 16.59 2.97 27.91
N SER A 111 16.85 4.19 28.38
CA SER A 111 18.18 4.82 28.38
C SER A 111 19.23 3.99 29.12
N LYS A 112 18.90 3.42 30.29
CA LYS A 112 19.82 2.54 31.03
C LYS A 112 20.17 1.27 30.25
N ARG A 113 19.20 0.68 29.52
CA ARG A 113 19.48 -0.47 28.64
C ARG A 113 20.42 -0.09 27.50
N LEU A 114 20.23 1.08 26.89
CA LEU A 114 21.14 1.59 25.86
C LEU A 114 22.56 1.86 26.38
N GLN A 115 22.71 2.32 27.63
CA GLN A 115 24.02 2.47 28.28
C GLN A 115 24.70 1.11 28.48
N ALA A 116 23.96 0.10 28.95
CA ALA A 116 24.48 -1.26 29.10
C ALA A 116 24.89 -1.86 27.74
N MET A 117 24.09 -1.64 26.70
CA MET A 117 24.40 -2.01 25.32
C MET A 117 25.69 -1.37 24.82
N ALA A 118 25.85 -0.06 25.00
CA ALA A 118 27.06 0.65 24.61
C ALA A 118 28.30 0.16 25.37
N ALA A 119 28.16 -0.17 26.65
CA ALA A 119 29.24 -0.75 27.44
C ALA A 119 29.63 -2.16 26.95
N ALA A 120 28.65 -3.00 26.61
CA ALA A 120 28.86 -4.35 26.09
C ALA A 120 29.48 -4.37 24.68
N ALA A 121 29.13 -3.39 23.83
CA ALA A 121 29.68 -3.24 22.48
C ALA A 121 31.08 -2.61 22.46
N LYS A 122 31.51 -1.97 23.55
CA LYS A 122 32.69 -1.10 23.61
C LYS A 122 33.95 -1.80 23.05
N GLY A 123 34.57 -1.14 22.06
CA GLY A 123 35.82 -1.59 21.43
C GLY A 123 35.69 -2.78 20.48
N ARG A 124 34.49 -3.37 20.34
CA ARG A 124 34.22 -4.49 19.44
C ARG A 124 33.28 -4.10 18.29
N LEU A 125 32.20 -3.41 18.62
CA LEU A 125 31.12 -3.08 17.70
C LEU A 125 30.70 -1.62 17.87
N SER A 126 30.10 -1.04 16.83
CA SER A 126 29.42 0.25 16.92
C SER A 126 27.92 0.02 17.18
N PRO A 127 27.39 0.38 18.36
CA PRO A 127 25.97 0.20 18.65
C PRO A 127 25.13 1.24 17.90
N VAL A 128 24.22 0.75 17.05
CA VAL A 128 23.29 1.59 16.27
C VAL A 128 21.85 1.24 16.63
N VAL A 129 21.09 2.25 17.03
CA VAL A 129 19.64 2.12 17.23
C VAL A 129 18.93 2.69 16.01
N LEU A 130 18.12 1.85 15.38
CA LEU A 130 17.26 2.24 14.28
C LEU A 130 15.82 2.36 14.81
N LEU A 131 15.36 3.60 15.03
CA LEU A 131 13.98 3.91 15.41
C LEU A 131 13.14 4.07 14.15
N ALA A 132 12.33 3.07 13.81
CA ALA A 132 11.48 3.07 12.63
C ALA A 132 10.02 2.76 12.99
N PRO A 133 9.32 3.63 13.71
CA PRO A 133 7.92 3.40 14.06
C PRO A 133 7.08 3.05 12.83
N LEU A 134 6.26 1.99 12.92
CA LEU A 134 5.31 1.61 11.86
C LEU A 134 4.33 2.74 11.53
N ARG A 135 3.94 3.52 12.54
CA ARG A 135 3.12 4.73 12.40
C ARG A 135 3.49 5.77 13.45
N VAL A 136 3.22 7.03 13.15
CA VAL A 136 3.29 8.15 14.09
C VAL A 136 1.90 8.79 14.13
N ALA A 137 1.20 8.64 15.24
CA ALA A 137 -0.14 9.20 15.40
C ALA A 137 -0.11 10.74 15.32
N PRO A 138 -1.17 11.39 14.80
CA PRO A 138 -1.31 12.84 14.89
C PRO A 138 -1.21 13.30 16.36
N GLY A 139 -0.37 14.31 16.63
CA GLY A 139 -0.12 14.81 17.99
C GLY A 139 1.08 14.14 18.69
N ALA A 140 1.57 13.01 18.19
CA ALA A 140 2.76 12.35 18.73
C ALA A 140 4.08 13.07 18.39
N GLN A 141 4.05 14.14 17.57
CA GLN A 141 5.25 14.90 17.19
C GLN A 141 5.99 15.48 18.40
N GLU A 142 5.27 15.87 19.46
CA GLU A 142 5.88 16.38 20.69
C GLU A 142 6.68 15.29 21.42
N ARG A 143 6.32 14.02 21.26
CA ARG A 143 7.05 12.87 21.84
C ARG A 143 8.36 12.59 21.12
N LEU A 144 8.52 13.06 19.89
CA LEU A 144 9.82 12.99 19.19
C LEU A 144 10.88 13.90 19.85
N ILE A 145 10.49 14.85 20.72
CA ILE A 145 11.43 15.58 21.59
C ILE A 145 12.09 14.64 22.61
N GLU A 146 11.41 13.57 23.03
CA GLU A 146 12.00 12.59 23.93
C GLU A 146 13.17 11.85 23.25
N VAL A 147 13.10 11.65 21.93
CA VAL A 147 14.23 11.15 21.12
C VAL A 147 15.41 12.10 21.18
N HIS A 148 15.19 13.42 21.17
CA HIS A 148 16.26 14.40 21.35
C HIS A 148 16.99 14.19 22.68
N SER A 149 16.26 13.96 23.77
CA SER A 149 16.86 13.71 25.08
C SER A 149 17.76 12.47 25.09
N LEU A 150 17.41 11.44 24.34
CA LEU A 150 18.25 10.25 24.18
C LEU A 150 19.50 10.52 23.33
N VAL A 151 19.33 11.14 22.16
CA VAL A 151 20.44 11.43 21.22
C VAL A 151 21.48 12.35 21.87
N SER A 152 21.00 13.34 22.62
CA SER A 152 21.84 14.37 23.22
C SER A 152 22.44 13.97 24.58
N ALA A 153 22.04 12.84 25.17
CA ALA A 153 22.55 12.38 26.45
C ALA A 153 24.02 11.96 26.36
N ALA A 154 24.88 12.55 27.20
CA ALA A 154 26.31 12.24 27.23
C ALA A 154 26.61 10.76 27.53
N ALA A 155 25.79 10.11 28.37
CA ALA A 155 25.91 8.69 28.67
C ALA A 155 25.66 7.78 27.46
N LEU A 156 25.05 8.31 26.39
CA LEU A 156 24.74 7.59 25.14
C LEU A 156 25.60 8.08 23.97
N GLU A 157 26.72 8.74 24.23
CA GLU A 157 27.59 9.28 23.17
C GLU A 157 28.07 8.21 22.18
N ALA A 158 28.36 7.01 22.67
CA ALA A 158 28.78 5.87 21.86
C ALA A 158 27.66 5.24 21.02
N VAL A 159 26.38 5.54 21.33
CA VAL A 159 25.22 5.07 20.56
C VAL A 159 24.98 6.01 19.39
N ARG A 160 24.84 5.43 18.21
CA ARG A 160 24.46 6.12 16.97
C ARG A 160 23.01 5.82 16.63
N TRP A 161 22.38 6.75 15.92
CA TRP A 161 20.94 6.78 15.76
C TRP A 161 20.55 6.91 14.30
N VAL A 162 19.62 6.08 13.87
CA VAL A 162 18.87 6.25 12.64
C VAL A 162 17.41 6.37 13.01
N VAL A 163 16.72 7.40 12.56
CA VAL A 163 15.29 7.59 12.80
C VAL A 163 14.58 7.64 11.47
N VAL A 164 13.68 6.69 11.20
CA VAL A 164 12.90 6.62 9.95
C VAL A 164 11.44 6.92 10.28
N THR A 165 10.93 8.06 9.80
CA THR A 165 9.56 8.48 10.07
C THR A 165 8.68 8.45 8.82
N PRO A 166 7.40 8.07 8.96
CA PRO A 166 6.41 8.27 7.91
C PRO A 166 6.07 9.77 7.83
N GLY A 167 6.49 10.42 6.74
CA GLY A 167 6.23 11.84 6.50
C GLY A 167 7.09 12.80 7.35
N PRO A 168 6.69 14.09 7.43
CA PRO A 168 7.39 15.11 8.21
C PRO A 168 7.45 14.74 9.69
N SER A 169 8.68 14.65 10.20
CA SER A 169 8.96 14.19 11.56
C SER A 169 8.83 15.29 12.62
N GLY A 170 9.01 16.56 12.24
CA GLY A 170 9.26 17.62 13.21
C GLY A 170 10.63 17.50 13.93
N LEU A 171 11.51 16.58 13.52
CA LEU A 171 12.85 16.39 14.09
C LEU A 171 13.91 17.32 13.47
N ALA A 172 13.54 18.17 12.51
CA ALA A 172 14.47 19.14 11.93
C ALA A 172 15.20 20.01 12.98
N PRO A 173 14.55 20.49 14.07
CA PRO A 173 15.24 21.20 15.15
C PRO A 173 16.26 20.34 15.88
N VAL A 174 16.00 19.05 16.07
CA VAL A 174 16.90 18.09 16.72
C VAL A 174 18.16 17.87 15.87
N VAL A 175 17.98 17.69 14.56
CA VAL A 175 19.09 17.59 13.60
C VAL A 175 19.93 18.87 13.61
N ALA A 176 19.29 20.05 13.64
CA ALA A 176 19.98 21.32 13.70
C ALA A 176 20.80 21.49 15.01
N ALA A 177 20.22 21.09 16.15
CA ALA A 177 20.90 21.13 17.45
C ALA A 177 22.13 20.23 17.50
N GLU A 178 22.05 19.01 16.95
CA GLU A 178 23.20 18.11 16.87
C GLU A 178 24.25 18.63 15.86
N ARG A 179 23.83 19.19 14.72
CA ARG A 179 24.77 19.84 13.77
C ARG A 179 25.53 21.01 14.38
N ALA A 180 24.95 21.71 15.35
CA ALA A 180 25.65 22.77 16.08
C ALA A 180 26.81 22.25 16.95
N ARG A 181 26.78 20.96 17.35
CA ARG A 181 27.89 20.28 18.03
C ARG A 181 28.99 19.83 17.07
N GLY A 182 28.66 19.66 15.79
CA GLY A 182 29.59 19.44 14.70
C GLY A 182 28.85 19.28 13.37
N PRO A 183 29.33 19.87 12.25
CA PRO A 183 28.58 19.92 11.00
C PRO A 183 28.24 18.54 10.40
N PHE A 184 28.99 17.51 10.79
CA PHE A 184 28.78 16.13 10.37
C PHE A 184 28.06 15.28 11.43
N ALA A 185 27.65 15.86 12.57
CA ALA A 185 27.06 15.11 13.67
C ALA A 185 25.66 14.57 13.36
N ALA A 186 24.91 15.26 12.49
CA ALA A 186 23.58 14.83 12.11
C ALA A 186 23.21 15.14 10.66
N GLU A 187 22.34 14.29 10.08
CA GLU A 187 21.81 14.42 8.73
C GLU A 187 20.28 14.28 8.72
N LEU A 188 19.62 15.12 7.91
CA LEU A 188 18.19 15.00 7.60
C LEU A 188 18.03 14.66 6.12
N VAL A 189 17.44 13.51 5.84
CA VAL A 189 17.23 12.97 4.50
C VAL A 189 15.74 13.02 4.19
N ASN A 190 15.37 13.84 3.21
CA ASN A 190 14.02 13.82 2.67
C ASN A 190 13.92 12.78 1.54
N ALA A 191 13.35 11.63 1.88
CA ALA A 191 13.13 10.47 1.04
C ALA A 191 11.65 10.31 0.62
N ARG A 192 10.84 11.37 0.70
CA ARG A 192 9.46 11.35 0.21
C ARG A 192 9.40 11.39 -1.32
N VAL A 193 8.41 10.71 -1.87
CA VAL A 193 8.08 10.68 -3.29
C VAL A 193 7.57 12.05 -3.69
N ASP A 194 8.24 12.66 -4.67
CA ASP A 194 7.74 13.88 -5.30
C ASP A 194 6.60 13.50 -6.27
N SER A 195 5.37 13.61 -5.78
CA SER A 195 4.17 13.32 -6.56
C SER A 195 4.06 14.18 -7.82
N ALA A 196 4.56 15.42 -7.80
CA ALA A 196 4.55 16.29 -8.97
C ALA A 196 5.58 15.84 -10.01
N ALA A 197 6.78 15.45 -9.58
CA ALA A 197 7.76 14.82 -10.46
C ALA A 197 7.24 13.48 -11.02
N GLY A 198 6.53 12.68 -10.20
CA GLY A 198 5.92 11.43 -10.64
C GLY A 198 4.89 11.63 -11.75
N ARG A 199 4.02 12.65 -11.61
CA ARG A 199 3.08 13.03 -12.68
C ARG A 199 3.81 13.48 -13.96
N LYS A 200 4.87 14.28 -13.81
CA LYS A 200 5.69 14.73 -14.95
C LYS A 200 6.38 13.55 -15.67
N ASP A 201 6.93 12.60 -14.92
CA ASP A 201 7.55 11.39 -15.46
C ASP A 201 6.54 10.54 -16.23
N LEU A 202 5.33 10.36 -15.68
CA LEU A 202 4.26 9.62 -16.34
C LEU A 202 3.80 10.34 -17.63
N ALA A 203 3.63 11.66 -17.58
CA ALA A 203 3.28 12.45 -18.77
C ALA A 203 4.37 12.37 -19.85
N ALA A 204 5.65 12.40 -19.46
CA ALA A 204 6.77 12.24 -20.38
C ALA A 204 6.81 10.85 -21.01
N LEU A 205 6.52 9.80 -20.23
CA LEU A 205 6.40 8.43 -20.72
C LEU A 205 5.30 8.33 -21.77
N VAL A 206 4.10 8.86 -21.48
CA VAL A 206 2.98 8.89 -22.44
C VAL A 206 3.33 9.66 -23.71
N ALA A 207 4.01 10.80 -23.59
CA ALA A 207 4.49 11.57 -24.75
C ALA A 207 5.53 10.78 -25.57
N GLY A 208 6.40 10.01 -24.91
CA GLY A 208 7.33 9.10 -25.56
C GLY A 208 6.62 7.98 -26.32
N MET A 209 5.57 7.39 -25.73
CA MET A 209 4.76 6.35 -26.39
C MET A 209 4.06 6.85 -27.65
N LYS A 210 3.54 8.09 -27.61
CA LYS A 210 2.89 8.73 -28.76
C LYS A 210 3.85 9.06 -29.89
N SER A 211 5.08 9.43 -29.54
CA SER A 211 6.11 9.83 -30.51
C SER A 211 6.96 8.66 -31.02
N ALA A 212 6.67 7.43 -30.58
CA ALA A 212 7.36 6.24 -31.03
C ALA A 212 7.21 6.06 -32.57
N PRO A 213 8.31 5.94 -33.33
CA PRO A 213 8.24 5.79 -34.78
C PRO A 213 7.64 4.44 -35.18
N ALA A 214 7.19 4.33 -36.45
CA ALA A 214 6.79 3.05 -37.02
C ALA A 214 7.96 2.05 -36.95
N GLY A 215 7.71 0.85 -36.43
CA GLY A 215 8.74 -0.18 -36.21
C GLY A 215 9.60 0.04 -34.96
N ALA A 216 9.20 0.95 -34.07
CA ALA A 216 9.85 1.16 -32.78
C ALA A 216 9.99 -0.14 -31.98
N THR A 217 11.08 -0.21 -31.19
CA THR A 217 11.31 -1.33 -30.28
C THR A 217 10.24 -1.37 -29.17
N PRO A 218 9.96 -2.52 -28.54
CA PRO A 218 9.01 -2.60 -27.43
C PRO A 218 9.29 -1.61 -26.29
N MET A 219 10.56 -1.28 -26.07
CA MET A 219 11.01 -0.29 -25.10
C MET A 219 10.54 1.12 -25.48
N GLN A 220 10.72 1.54 -26.73
CA GLN A 220 10.25 2.83 -27.24
C GLN A 220 8.73 2.92 -27.30
N MET A 221 8.05 1.83 -27.69
CA MET A 221 6.59 1.72 -27.63
C MET A 221 6.05 1.83 -26.20
N SER A 222 6.89 1.62 -25.19
CA SER A 222 6.55 1.81 -23.79
C SER A 222 6.98 3.18 -23.25
N GLY A 223 7.41 4.10 -24.11
CA GLY A 223 7.76 5.48 -23.79
C GLY A 223 9.18 5.71 -23.29
N PHE A 224 10.02 4.67 -23.29
CA PHE A 224 11.41 4.78 -22.88
C PHE A 224 12.31 5.27 -24.02
N ALA A 225 13.42 5.90 -23.66
CA ALA A 225 14.46 6.25 -24.62
C ALA A 225 15.01 4.99 -25.29
N GLY A 226 15.21 5.06 -26.60
CA GLY A 226 15.81 3.99 -27.39
C GLY A 226 16.54 4.55 -28.61
N PRO A 227 17.28 3.71 -29.34
CA PRO A 227 18.03 4.17 -30.51
C PRO A 227 17.08 4.73 -31.58
N SER A 228 17.48 5.82 -32.23
CA SER A 228 16.68 6.50 -33.28
C SER A 228 16.38 5.59 -34.48
N VAL A 229 17.22 4.58 -34.70
CA VAL A 229 17.02 3.50 -35.67
C VAL A 229 16.95 2.20 -34.89
N ALA A 230 15.93 1.37 -35.15
CA ALA A 230 15.85 0.05 -34.56
C ALA A 230 17.15 -0.73 -34.87
N PRO A 231 17.80 -1.35 -33.86
CA PRO A 231 19.02 -2.10 -34.11
C PRO A 231 18.73 -3.22 -35.14
N PRO A 232 19.65 -3.48 -36.08
CA PRO A 232 19.46 -4.56 -37.04
C PRO A 232 19.27 -5.89 -36.30
N ARG A 233 18.38 -6.73 -36.82
CA ARG A 233 18.10 -8.05 -36.23
C ARG A 233 19.39 -8.86 -36.16
N ARG A 234 19.61 -9.55 -35.03
CA ARG A 234 20.76 -10.44 -34.91
C ARG A 234 20.56 -11.62 -35.85
N VAL A 235 21.66 -12.17 -36.37
CA VAL A 235 21.64 -13.30 -37.31
C VAL A 235 20.88 -14.52 -36.77
N ARG A 236 20.81 -14.67 -35.44
CA ARG A 236 20.11 -15.77 -34.75
C ARG A 236 18.70 -15.41 -34.25
N ASP A 237 18.22 -14.19 -34.50
CA ASP A 237 16.87 -13.82 -34.07
C ASP A 237 15.86 -14.62 -34.91
N PRO A 238 14.93 -15.35 -34.27
CA PRO A 238 13.93 -16.12 -35.00
C PRO A 238 13.15 -15.20 -35.94
N ALA A 239 12.86 -15.68 -37.15
CA ALA A 239 12.05 -14.98 -38.14
C ALA A 239 10.77 -14.43 -37.50
N PRO A 240 10.29 -13.22 -37.88
CA PRO A 240 9.06 -12.69 -37.33
C PRO A 240 7.96 -13.68 -37.69
N MET A 241 7.20 -14.15 -36.69
CA MET A 241 6.11 -15.08 -36.94
C MET A 241 5.15 -14.48 -37.96
N LEU A 242 4.87 -15.26 -39.00
CA LEU A 242 3.84 -14.94 -39.98
C LEU A 242 2.48 -14.81 -39.26
N PRO A 243 1.53 -14.00 -39.77
CA PRO A 243 0.21 -13.85 -39.15
C PRO A 243 -0.49 -15.20 -38.87
N GLU A 244 -0.37 -16.15 -39.80
CA GLU A 244 -0.90 -17.51 -39.68
C GLU A 244 -0.26 -18.28 -38.51
N GLN A 245 1.06 -18.18 -38.35
CA GLN A 245 1.82 -18.82 -37.26
C GLN A 245 1.55 -18.16 -35.90
N ARG A 246 1.23 -16.87 -35.86
CA ARG A 246 0.78 -16.22 -34.62
C ARG A 246 -0.55 -16.80 -34.17
N THR A 247 -1.46 -17.01 -35.11
CA THR A 247 -2.79 -17.55 -34.83
C THR A 247 -2.72 -18.97 -34.24
N GLU A 248 -1.83 -19.82 -34.78
CA GLU A 248 -1.54 -21.15 -34.22
C GLU A 248 -0.80 -21.09 -32.88
N ALA A 249 0.16 -20.17 -32.71
CA ALA A 249 0.92 -20.02 -31.48
C ALA A 249 0.11 -19.40 -30.32
N THR A 250 -1.03 -18.76 -30.62
CA THR A 250 -1.89 -18.08 -29.64
C THR A 250 -3.24 -18.77 -29.46
N LEU A 251 -3.32 -20.09 -29.69
CA LEU A 251 -4.54 -20.87 -29.44
C LEU A 251 -5.10 -20.58 -28.04
N GLY A 252 -6.34 -20.06 -27.98
CA GLY A 252 -7.02 -19.67 -26.75
C GLY A 252 -6.84 -18.20 -26.33
N VAL A 253 -6.03 -17.41 -27.03
CA VAL A 253 -5.89 -15.97 -26.82
C VAL A 253 -6.87 -15.21 -27.74
N PRO A 254 -7.69 -14.28 -27.22
CA PRO A 254 -8.53 -13.43 -28.04
C PRO A 254 -7.71 -12.71 -29.14
N PRO A 255 -8.15 -12.74 -30.41
CA PRO A 255 -7.39 -12.15 -31.52
C PRO A 255 -7.00 -10.68 -31.29
N GLY A 256 -7.88 -9.91 -30.64
CA GLY A 256 -7.62 -8.51 -30.28
C GLY A 256 -6.38 -8.29 -29.42
N LEU A 257 -5.99 -9.26 -28.58
CA LEU A 257 -4.77 -9.17 -27.77
C LEU A 257 -3.48 -9.35 -28.58
N THR A 258 -3.59 -9.91 -29.79
CA THR A 258 -2.44 -10.10 -30.69
C THR A 258 -2.21 -8.89 -31.60
N ASP A 259 -3.16 -7.94 -31.64
CA ASP A 259 -3.00 -6.68 -32.36
C ASP A 259 -2.10 -5.73 -31.57
N THR A 260 -0.80 -5.75 -31.88
CA THR A 260 0.20 -4.90 -31.24
C THR A 260 -0.09 -3.41 -31.42
N GLY A 261 -0.69 -3.00 -32.54
CA GLY A 261 -1.02 -1.61 -32.83
C GLY A 261 -2.21 -1.14 -32.01
N GLY A 262 -3.31 -1.90 -32.06
CA GLY A 262 -4.49 -1.63 -31.24
C GLY A 262 -4.21 -1.66 -29.74
N MET A 263 -3.43 -2.64 -29.26
CA MET A 263 -3.03 -2.72 -27.86
C MET A 263 -2.14 -1.54 -27.42
N HIS A 264 -1.29 -1.02 -28.32
CA HIS A 264 -0.52 0.19 -28.05
C HIS A 264 -1.43 1.42 -27.94
N GLU A 265 -2.31 1.64 -28.92
CA GLU A 265 -3.28 2.75 -28.92
C GLU A 265 -4.13 2.73 -27.64
N MET A 266 -4.63 1.56 -27.26
CA MET A 266 -5.40 1.35 -26.04
C MET A 266 -4.60 1.71 -24.78
N ARG A 267 -3.33 1.29 -24.69
CA ARG A 267 -2.44 1.58 -23.55
C ARG A 267 -2.13 3.08 -23.45
N VAL A 268 -1.86 3.73 -24.58
CA VAL A 268 -1.62 5.18 -24.65
C VAL A 268 -2.84 5.92 -24.11
N ALA A 269 -4.04 5.62 -24.62
CA ALA A 269 -5.28 6.27 -24.18
C ALA A 269 -5.59 6.04 -22.70
N LEU A 270 -5.35 4.83 -22.17
CA LEU A 270 -5.53 4.53 -20.75
C LEU A 270 -4.58 5.37 -19.85
N LEU A 271 -3.30 5.45 -20.22
CA LEU A 271 -2.31 6.21 -19.45
C LEU A 271 -2.53 7.71 -19.57
N GLU A 272 -3.00 8.21 -20.71
CA GLU A 272 -3.46 9.59 -20.87
C GLU A 272 -4.59 9.93 -19.92
N ALA A 273 -5.59 9.03 -19.80
CA ALA A 273 -6.69 9.22 -18.88
C ALA A 273 -6.20 9.31 -17.43
N ALA A 274 -5.26 8.45 -17.05
CA ALA A 274 -4.64 8.47 -15.73
C ALA A 274 -3.85 9.77 -15.47
N VAL A 275 -3.06 10.26 -16.45
CA VAL A 275 -2.35 11.54 -16.35
C VAL A 275 -3.34 12.70 -16.18
N ALA A 276 -4.35 12.78 -17.04
CA ALA A 276 -5.35 13.84 -16.98
C ALA A 276 -6.12 13.85 -15.65
N ALA A 277 -6.53 12.67 -15.16
CA ALA A 277 -7.18 12.53 -13.86
C ALA A 277 -6.26 12.94 -12.70
N GLY A 278 -4.97 12.55 -12.76
CA GLY A 278 -3.97 12.94 -11.76
C GLY A 278 -3.72 14.45 -11.68
N ASP A 279 -3.99 15.18 -12.77
CA ASP A 279 -3.94 16.65 -12.83
C ASP A 279 -5.30 17.32 -12.50
N GLY A 280 -6.33 16.54 -12.16
CA GLY A 280 -7.69 17.06 -11.92
C GLY A 280 -8.46 17.44 -13.19
N ARG A 281 -7.94 17.14 -14.38
CA ARG A 281 -8.60 17.40 -15.68
C ARG A 281 -9.54 16.25 -16.06
N PHE A 282 -10.63 16.08 -15.30
CA PHE A 282 -11.53 14.94 -15.47
C PHE A 282 -12.23 14.88 -16.83
N ALA A 283 -12.52 16.03 -17.46
CA ALA A 283 -13.11 16.05 -18.80
C ALA A 283 -12.16 15.40 -19.84
N ASP A 284 -10.87 15.73 -19.79
CA ASP A 284 -9.85 15.12 -20.67
C ASP A 284 -9.67 13.63 -20.36
N ALA A 285 -9.72 13.26 -19.07
CA ALA A 285 -9.66 11.86 -18.65
C ALA A 285 -10.83 11.04 -19.20
N VAL A 286 -12.04 11.59 -19.21
CA VAL A 286 -13.24 10.97 -19.80
C VAL A 286 -13.09 10.77 -21.31
N ILE A 287 -12.50 11.75 -22.02
CA ILE A 287 -12.25 11.65 -23.47
C ILE A 287 -11.24 10.52 -23.75
N ALA A 288 -10.10 10.54 -23.06
CA ALA A 288 -9.04 9.54 -23.26
C ALA A 288 -9.50 8.13 -22.86
N GLN A 289 -10.22 7.99 -21.75
CA GLN A 289 -10.75 6.70 -21.29
C GLN A 289 -11.82 6.15 -22.25
N ARG A 290 -12.62 7.02 -22.84
CA ARG A 290 -13.57 6.63 -23.91
C ARG A 290 -12.82 6.10 -25.12
N ALA A 291 -11.76 6.77 -25.56
CA ALA A 291 -10.94 6.28 -26.67
C ALA A 291 -10.36 4.88 -26.37
N ALA A 292 -9.85 4.64 -25.16
CA ALA A 292 -9.37 3.31 -24.76
C ALA A 292 -10.48 2.25 -24.86
N ARG A 293 -11.68 2.55 -24.33
CA ARG A 293 -12.86 1.68 -24.41
C ARG A 293 -13.26 1.38 -25.85
N ASP A 294 -13.26 2.38 -26.71
CA ASP A 294 -13.65 2.23 -28.12
C ASP A 294 -12.64 1.38 -28.90
N VAL A 295 -11.35 1.47 -28.56
CA VAL A 295 -10.31 0.56 -29.07
C VAL A 295 -10.58 -0.88 -28.61
N ALA A 296 -10.86 -1.10 -27.33
CA ALA A 296 -11.18 -2.44 -26.82
C ALA A 296 -12.39 -3.05 -27.54
N VAL A 297 -13.45 -2.26 -27.79
CA VAL A 297 -14.62 -2.69 -28.58
C VAL A 297 -14.20 -3.07 -30.01
N ARG A 298 -13.41 -2.23 -30.68
CA ARG A 298 -12.92 -2.48 -32.04
C ARG A 298 -12.08 -3.75 -32.15
N LEU A 299 -11.32 -4.08 -31.10
CA LEU A 299 -10.52 -5.30 -30.99
C LEU A 299 -11.34 -6.54 -30.58
N GLY A 300 -12.64 -6.40 -30.33
CA GLY A 300 -13.50 -7.49 -29.86
C GLY A 300 -13.23 -7.91 -28.41
N LEU A 301 -12.53 -7.08 -27.63
CA LEU A 301 -12.20 -7.31 -26.22
C LEU A 301 -13.37 -6.84 -25.34
N VAL A 302 -14.50 -7.55 -25.42
CA VAL A 302 -15.78 -7.10 -24.86
C VAL A 302 -15.74 -6.97 -23.33
N LYS A 303 -15.05 -7.87 -22.64
CA LYS A 303 -14.90 -7.83 -21.17
C LYS A 303 -14.04 -6.65 -20.75
N GLU A 304 -12.93 -6.42 -21.44
CA GLU A 304 -12.01 -5.31 -21.21
C GLU A 304 -12.70 -3.97 -21.50
N ALA A 305 -13.51 -3.88 -22.56
CA ALA A 305 -14.33 -2.72 -22.85
C ALA A 305 -15.30 -2.39 -21.70
N ALA A 306 -15.94 -3.40 -21.10
CA ALA A 306 -16.80 -3.21 -19.93
C ALA A 306 -16.01 -2.76 -18.68
N GLN A 307 -14.80 -3.27 -18.46
CA GLN A 307 -13.91 -2.79 -17.40
C GLN A 307 -13.46 -1.34 -17.64
N MET A 308 -13.19 -0.97 -18.89
CA MET A 308 -12.85 0.40 -19.25
C MET A 308 -14.03 1.35 -19.09
N GLU A 309 -15.25 0.88 -19.30
CA GLU A 309 -16.46 1.65 -19.05
C GLU A 309 -16.76 1.85 -17.56
N LEU A 310 -16.43 0.86 -16.73
CA LEU A 310 -16.41 1.03 -15.28
C LEU A 310 -15.42 2.15 -14.88
N LEU A 311 -14.19 2.12 -15.39
CA LEU A 311 -13.20 3.18 -15.11
C LEU A 311 -13.64 4.55 -15.65
N LEU A 312 -14.27 4.58 -16.84
CA LEU A 312 -14.87 5.79 -17.41
C LEU A 312 -15.90 6.40 -16.46
N GLY A 313 -16.81 5.58 -15.93
CA GLY A 313 -17.80 6.01 -14.95
C GLY A 313 -17.16 6.62 -13.70
N SER A 314 -16.04 6.07 -13.24
CA SER A 314 -15.28 6.64 -12.11
C SER A 314 -14.74 8.04 -12.41
N TYR A 315 -14.18 8.29 -13.61
CA TYR A 315 -13.74 9.63 -13.99
C TYR A 315 -14.89 10.62 -14.15
N VAL A 316 -16.02 10.19 -14.71
CA VAL A 316 -17.26 10.98 -14.78
C VAL A 316 -17.75 11.35 -13.37
N LEU A 317 -17.72 10.39 -12.44
CA LEU A 317 -18.11 10.61 -11.05
C LEU A 317 -17.17 11.61 -10.36
N SER A 318 -15.86 11.45 -10.49
CA SER A 318 -14.86 12.37 -9.93
C SER A 318 -14.92 13.77 -10.54
N GLY A 319 -15.37 13.89 -11.79
CA GLY A 319 -15.66 15.17 -12.46
C GLY A 319 -16.95 15.86 -11.97
N GLY A 320 -17.68 15.27 -11.01
CA GLY A 320 -18.90 15.84 -10.42
C GLY A 320 -20.19 15.47 -11.17
N GLU A 321 -20.12 14.67 -12.24
CA GLU A 321 -21.28 14.27 -13.04
C GLU A 321 -21.96 12.98 -12.49
N ALA A 322 -22.33 12.98 -11.21
CA ALA A 322 -22.77 11.77 -10.51
C ALA A 322 -24.00 11.07 -11.14
N ARG A 323 -24.94 11.82 -11.74
CA ARG A 323 -26.10 11.23 -12.44
C ARG A 323 -25.69 10.45 -13.69
N ARG A 324 -24.76 11.01 -14.47
CA ARG A 324 -24.24 10.35 -15.67
C ARG A 324 -23.40 9.12 -15.32
N ALA A 325 -22.59 9.21 -14.26
CA ALA A 325 -21.85 8.06 -13.75
C ALA A 325 -22.80 6.94 -13.31
N LEU A 326 -23.89 7.28 -12.61
CA LEU A 326 -24.93 6.33 -12.19
C LEU A 326 -25.52 5.56 -13.38
N GLU A 327 -25.82 6.23 -14.48
CA GLU A 327 -26.31 5.61 -15.72
C GLU A 327 -25.28 4.64 -16.32
N LEU A 328 -24.02 5.07 -16.45
CA LEU A 328 -22.92 4.25 -16.96
C LEU A 328 -22.71 2.99 -16.14
N PHE A 329 -22.68 3.10 -14.80
CA PHE A 329 -22.53 1.96 -13.91
C PHE A 329 -23.71 1.00 -14.01
N THR A 330 -24.94 1.51 -14.12
CA THR A 330 -26.13 0.69 -14.27
C THR A 330 -26.11 -0.13 -15.56
N GLN A 331 -25.76 0.50 -16.69
CA GLN A 331 -25.66 -0.17 -17.98
C GLN A 331 -24.51 -1.19 -18.01
N THR A 332 -23.37 -0.86 -17.39
CA THR A 332 -22.22 -1.75 -17.30
C THR A 332 -22.50 -2.96 -16.41
N ALA A 333 -23.16 -2.76 -15.26
CA ALA A 333 -23.57 -3.85 -14.38
C ALA A 333 -24.50 -4.84 -15.10
N GLY A 334 -25.54 -4.35 -15.79
CA GLY A 334 -26.48 -5.19 -16.51
C GLY A 334 -25.83 -6.02 -17.62
N ARG A 335 -24.93 -5.42 -18.41
CA ARG A 335 -24.18 -6.15 -19.46
C ARG A 335 -23.22 -7.18 -18.88
N ALA A 336 -22.46 -6.81 -17.85
CA ALA A 336 -21.53 -7.72 -17.20
C ALA A 336 -22.25 -8.90 -16.53
N GLU A 337 -23.41 -8.65 -15.93
CA GLU A 337 -24.25 -9.69 -15.33
C GLU A 337 -24.78 -10.65 -16.40
N ALA A 338 -25.33 -10.13 -17.51
CA ALA A 338 -25.82 -10.95 -18.62
C ALA A 338 -24.71 -11.81 -19.26
N ALA A 339 -23.46 -11.32 -19.25
CA ALA A 339 -22.29 -12.03 -19.75
C ALA A 339 -21.63 -12.96 -18.71
N GLY A 340 -22.12 -13.00 -17.47
CA GLY A 340 -21.56 -13.83 -16.39
C GLY A 340 -20.23 -13.33 -15.82
N TRP A 341 -19.87 -12.06 -16.03
CA TRP A 341 -18.63 -11.47 -15.51
C TRP A 341 -18.80 -10.98 -14.07
N GLY A 342 -18.88 -11.93 -13.13
CA GLY A 342 -19.22 -11.67 -11.72
C GLY A 342 -18.47 -10.50 -11.07
N THR A 343 -17.15 -10.46 -11.22
CA THR A 343 -16.31 -9.38 -10.67
C THR A 343 -16.72 -8.01 -11.24
N VAL A 344 -16.88 -7.89 -12.56
CA VAL A 344 -17.20 -6.61 -13.22
C VAL A 344 -18.63 -6.17 -12.88
N ALA A 345 -19.58 -7.11 -12.86
CA ALA A 345 -20.97 -6.84 -12.51
C ALA A 345 -21.09 -6.34 -11.06
N CYS A 346 -20.40 -7.00 -10.13
CA CYS A 346 -20.37 -6.61 -8.71
C CYS A 346 -19.73 -5.23 -8.53
N GLN A 347 -18.55 -4.99 -9.13
CA GLN A 347 -17.86 -3.69 -9.03
C GLN A 347 -18.70 -2.54 -9.61
N ALA A 348 -19.38 -2.76 -10.74
CA ALA A 348 -20.29 -1.77 -11.32
C ALA A 348 -21.51 -1.50 -10.43
N GLY A 349 -22.07 -2.54 -9.79
CA GLY A 349 -23.13 -2.39 -8.80
C GLY A 349 -22.69 -1.60 -7.55
N MET A 350 -21.46 -1.83 -7.07
CA MET A 350 -20.88 -1.03 -5.98
C MET A 350 -20.66 0.42 -6.40
N ALA A 351 -20.14 0.65 -7.61
CA ALA A 351 -19.93 1.99 -8.14
C ALA A 351 -21.24 2.77 -8.31
N ARG A 352 -22.34 2.08 -8.65
CA ARG A 352 -23.71 2.62 -8.59
C ARG A 352 -24.07 3.11 -7.19
N GLY A 353 -23.78 2.31 -6.15
CA GLY A 353 -23.96 2.71 -4.75
C GLY A 353 -23.18 3.99 -4.41
N SER A 354 -21.92 4.08 -4.84
CA SER A 354 -21.07 5.26 -4.62
C SER A 354 -21.62 6.51 -5.32
N ALA A 355 -22.13 6.38 -6.55
CA ALA A 355 -22.75 7.49 -7.27
C ALA A 355 -24.02 8.01 -6.56
N LEU A 356 -24.85 7.10 -6.03
CA LEU A 356 -26.04 7.45 -5.23
C LEU A 356 -25.65 8.15 -3.91
N ALA A 357 -24.60 7.68 -3.24
CA ALA A 357 -24.09 8.30 -2.03
C ALA A 357 -23.57 9.73 -2.29
N MET A 358 -22.88 9.96 -3.42
CA MET A 358 -22.44 11.30 -3.83
C MET A 358 -23.62 12.21 -4.17
N LEU A 359 -24.65 11.71 -4.85
CA LEU A 359 -25.89 12.46 -5.07
C LEU A 359 -26.55 12.85 -3.74
N ALA A 360 -26.52 11.97 -2.74
CA ALA A 360 -27.05 12.24 -1.41
C ALA A 360 -26.25 13.26 -0.59
N ALA A 361 -25.03 13.58 -1.00
CA ALA A 361 -24.16 14.56 -0.34
C ALA A 361 -24.27 15.96 -0.96
N GLN A 362 -25.10 16.14 -1.99
CA GLN A 362 -25.32 17.43 -2.64
C GLN A 362 -25.98 18.44 -1.68
N PRO A 363 -25.39 19.64 -1.47
CA PRO A 363 -25.91 20.63 -0.53
C PRO A 363 -27.34 21.10 -0.82
N GLU A 364 -27.74 21.10 -2.09
CA GLU A 364 -29.06 21.53 -2.55
C GLU A 364 -30.18 20.49 -2.34
N LEU A 365 -29.82 19.27 -1.96
CA LEU A 365 -30.79 18.19 -1.81
C LEU A 365 -31.50 18.28 -0.46
N ALA A 366 -32.84 18.29 -0.48
CA ALA A 366 -33.64 18.28 0.74
C ALA A 366 -33.27 17.08 1.65
N PRO A 367 -33.27 17.24 2.99
CA PRO A 367 -32.81 16.20 3.91
C PRO A 367 -33.47 14.83 3.71
N ASP A 368 -34.78 14.79 3.46
CA ASP A 368 -35.51 13.54 3.22
C ASP A 368 -35.09 12.87 1.90
N ALA A 369 -34.88 13.66 0.85
CA ALA A 369 -34.39 13.16 -0.43
C ALA A 369 -32.94 12.66 -0.32
N ALA A 370 -32.10 13.33 0.47
CA ALA A 370 -30.75 12.87 0.79
C ALA A 370 -30.77 11.54 1.55
N ARG A 371 -31.64 11.41 2.57
CA ARG A 371 -31.83 10.15 3.31
C ARG A 371 -32.31 9.02 2.40
N LEU A 372 -33.25 9.29 1.50
CA LEU A 372 -33.71 8.33 0.51
C LEU A 372 -32.56 7.87 -0.40
N LYS A 373 -31.76 8.79 -0.93
CA LYS A 373 -30.60 8.47 -1.78
C LYS A 373 -29.53 7.64 -1.06
N ARG A 374 -29.25 7.90 0.22
CA ARG A 374 -28.36 7.05 1.03
C ARG A 374 -28.94 5.64 1.22
N THR A 375 -30.25 5.53 1.39
CA THR A 375 -30.93 4.23 1.49
C THR A 375 -30.82 3.46 0.17
N GLU A 376 -31.05 4.13 -0.97
CA GLU A 376 -30.85 3.55 -2.31
C GLU A 376 -29.39 3.11 -2.52
N ALA A 377 -28.42 3.90 -2.05
CA ALA A 377 -27.00 3.53 -2.10
C ALA A 377 -26.72 2.24 -1.32
N GLY A 378 -27.22 2.14 -0.08
CA GLY A 378 -27.13 0.92 0.73
C GLY A 378 -27.72 -0.30 0.03
N VAL A 379 -28.92 -0.16 -0.56
CA VAL A 379 -29.57 -1.23 -1.35
C VAL A 379 -28.74 -1.61 -2.57
N ALA A 380 -28.17 -0.65 -3.30
CA ALA A 380 -27.34 -0.92 -4.46
C ALA A 380 -26.08 -1.75 -4.10
N TYR A 381 -25.44 -1.46 -2.97
CA TYR A 381 -24.34 -2.28 -2.46
C TYR A 381 -24.77 -3.71 -2.12
N LEU A 382 -25.93 -3.89 -1.48
CA LEU A 382 -26.46 -5.23 -1.16
C LEU A 382 -26.87 -6.03 -2.42
N ASP A 383 -27.41 -5.36 -3.43
CA ASP A 383 -27.69 -5.98 -4.74
C ASP A 383 -26.38 -6.43 -5.40
N ALA A 384 -25.35 -5.58 -5.36
CA ALA A 384 -24.04 -5.91 -5.88
C ALA A 384 -23.44 -7.14 -5.18
N GLY A 385 -23.51 -7.21 -3.85
CA GLY A 385 -23.08 -8.38 -3.07
C GLY A 385 -23.79 -9.67 -3.48
N ARG A 386 -25.12 -9.60 -3.66
CA ARG A 386 -25.91 -10.74 -4.15
C ARG A 386 -25.49 -11.18 -5.56
N THR A 387 -25.26 -10.23 -6.46
CA THR A 387 -24.79 -10.52 -7.83
C THR A 387 -23.40 -11.13 -7.82
N GLY A 388 -22.46 -10.58 -7.05
CA GLY A 388 -21.10 -11.11 -6.91
C GLY A 388 -21.09 -12.54 -6.35
N ALA A 389 -21.86 -12.80 -5.30
CA ALA A 389 -21.96 -14.14 -4.70
C ALA A 389 -22.53 -15.17 -5.70
N ARG A 390 -23.64 -14.82 -6.38
CA ARG A 390 -24.28 -15.69 -7.39
C ARG A 390 -23.35 -15.97 -8.57
N LEU A 391 -22.57 -14.98 -9.00
CA LEU A 391 -21.63 -15.09 -10.12
C LEU A 391 -20.22 -15.52 -9.69
N LYS A 392 -20.07 -16.11 -8.50
CA LYS A 392 -18.81 -16.69 -7.98
C LYS A 392 -17.64 -15.70 -7.96
N ALA A 393 -17.91 -14.46 -7.53
CA ALA A 393 -16.91 -13.42 -7.26
C ALA A 393 -16.89 -13.08 -5.75
N PRO A 394 -16.46 -14.01 -4.88
CA PRO A 394 -16.68 -13.93 -3.44
C PRO A 394 -15.96 -12.74 -2.79
N ALA A 395 -14.70 -12.45 -3.15
CA ALA A 395 -13.95 -11.32 -2.60
C ALA A 395 -14.70 -9.98 -2.74
N VAL A 396 -15.17 -9.70 -3.95
CA VAL A 396 -15.87 -8.43 -4.23
C VAL A 396 -17.28 -8.43 -3.66
N ALA A 397 -17.93 -9.60 -3.58
CA ALA A 397 -19.23 -9.73 -2.94
C ALA A 397 -19.17 -9.39 -1.44
N ILE A 398 -18.13 -9.85 -0.74
CA ILE A 398 -17.87 -9.55 0.68
C ILE A 398 -17.76 -8.03 0.88
N GLU A 399 -16.96 -7.34 0.05
CA GLU A 399 -16.82 -5.89 0.14
C GLU A 399 -18.12 -5.15 -0.18
N ALA A 400 -18.90 -5.63 -1.14
CA ALA A 400 -20.21 -5.05 -1.44
C ALA A 400 -21.18 -5.18 -0.26
N TYR A 401 -21.24 -6.35 0.38
CA TYR A 401 -22.04 -6.53 1.59
C TYR A 401 -21.55 -5.67 2.76
N ARG A 402 -20.22 -5.54 2.94
CA ARG A 402 -19.64 -4.64 3.95
C ARG A 402 -20.10 -3.21 3.75
N LEU A 403 -19.89 -2.64 2.57
CA LEU A 403 -20.28 -1.25 2.26
C LEU A 403 -21.78 -1.03 2.42
N GLY A 404 -22.60 -2.01 2.01
CA GLY A 404 -24.04 -1.97 2.21
C GLY A 404 -24.43 -1.96 3.69
N GLY A 405 -23.79 -2.82 4.50
CA GLY A 405 -24.00 -2.87 5.94
C GLY A 405 -23.56 -1.59 6.65
N ASP A 406 -22.39 -1.05 6.30
CA ASP A 406 -21.85 0.19 6.88
C ASP A 406 -22.78 1.39 6.58
N MET A 407 -23.27 1.50 5.34
CA MET A 407 -24.23 2.53 4.93
C MET A 407 -25.55 2.41 5.70
N LEU A 408 -26.07 1.18 5.87
CA LEU A 408 -27.31 0.94 6.61
C LEU A 408 -27.14 1.23 8.10
N ALA A 409 -26.02 0.86 8.70
CA ALA A 409 -25.70 1.17 10.08
C ALA A 409 -25.65 2.69 10.32
N ALA A 410 -25.04 3.45 9.40
CA ALA A 410 -25.00 4.91 9.44
C ALA A 410 -26.39 5.56 9.34
N LEU A 411 -27.36 4.87 8.73
CA LEU A 411 -28.76 5.29 8.65
C LEU A 411 -29.62 4.87 9.85
N GLY A 412 -29.03 4.17 10.83
CA GLY A 412 -29.75 3.63 11.98
C GLY A 412 -30.43 2.29 11.73
N GLU A 413 -30.27 1.70 10.54
CA GLU A 413 -30.90 0.43 10.12
C GLU A 413 -30.10 -0.79 10.62
N GLN A 414 -29.92 -0.87 11.93
CA GLN A 414 -28.96 -1.78 12.57
C GLN A 414 -29.22 -3.26 12.29
N THR A 415 -30.47 -3.69 12.24
CA THR A 415 -30.83 -5.08 11.93
C THR A 415 -30.38 -5.47 10.54
N ARG A 416 -30.66 -4.61 9.54
CA ARG A 416 -30.29 -4.85 8.14
C ARG A 416 -28.76 -4.79 7.94
N ALA A 417 -28.07 -3.95 8.71
CA ALA A 417 -26.61 -3.91 8.70
C ALA A 417 -26.00 -5.24 9.19
N VAL A 418 -26.51 -5.78 10.31
CA VAL A 418 -26.08 -7.08 10.83
C VAL A 418 -26.36 -8.21 9.85
N GLU A 419 -27.52 -8.21 9.19
CA GLU A 419 -27.85 -9.17 8.13
C GLU A 419 -26.84 -9.10 6.98
N ALA A 420 -26.51 -7.90 6.52
CA ALA A 420 -25.53 -7.70 5.44
C ALA A 420 -24.14 -8.23 5.81
N TRP A 421 -23.62 -7.86 6.98
CA TRP A 421 -22.31 -8.34 7.44
C TRP A 421 -22.29 -9.85 7.67
N THR A 422 -23.40 -10.42 8.16
CA THR A 422 -23.55 -11.87 8.28
C THR A 422 -23.49 -12.54 6.91
N LYS A 423 -24.16 -12.00 5.89
CA LYS A 423 -24.05 -12.50 4.50
C LYS A 423 -22.64 -12.42 3.94
N ALA A 424 -21.88 -11.38 4.26
CA ALA A 424 -20.48 -11.31 3.87
C ALA A 424 -19.66 -12.47 4.46
N ILE A 425 -19.84 -12.78 5.74
CA ILE A 425 -19.15 -13.90 6.40
C ILE A 425 -19.60 -15.25 5.81
N GLU A 426 -20.89 -15.44 5.55
CA GLU A 426 -21.39 -16.67 4.90
C GLU A 426 -20.75 -16.88 3.51
N VAL A 427 -20.56 -15.81 2.72
CA VAL A 427 -19.87 -15.87 1.44
C VAL A 427 -18.41 -16.27 1.61
N ALA A 428 -17.73 -15.71 2.62
CA ALA A 428 -16.35 -16.05 2.93
C ALA A 428 -16.18 -17.51 3.37
N GLU A 429 -17.08 -18.00 4.24
CA GLU A 429 -17.07 -19.39 4.72
C GLU A 429 -17.36 -20.42 3.63
N ALA A 430 -18.09 -20.03 2.58
CA ALA A 430 -18.42 -20.88 1.44
C ALA A 430 -17.36 -20.86 0.31
N ALA A 431 -16.43 -19.91 0.33
CA ALA A 431 -15.43 -19.73 -0.71
C ALA A 431 -14.08 -20.42 -0.37
N PRO A 432 -13.25 -20.74 -1.37
CA PRO A 432 -11.87 -21.15 -1.12
C PRO A 432 -11.10 -20.08 -0.33
N PRO A 433 -10.34 -20.43 0.73
CA PRO A 433 -9.65 -19.44 1.57
C PRO A 433 -8.71 -18.50 0.79
N ALA A 434 -8.04 -19.01 -0.25
CA ALA A 434 -7.16 -18.20 -1.11
C ALA A 434 -7.90 -17.07 -1.84
N ASP A 435 -9.18 -17.27 -2.18
CA ASP A 435 -9.97 -16.28 -2.91
C ASP A 435 -10.49 -15.15 -2.00
N VAL A 436 -10.46 -15.33 -0.67
CA VAL A 436 -11.06 -14.40 0.30
C VAL A 436 -10.10 -13.96 1.41
N ALA A 437 -8.86 -14.45 1.43
CA ALA A 437 -7.86 -14.12 2.46
C ALA A 437 -7.57 -12.61 2.57
N GLY A 438 -7.67 -11.88 1.47
CA GLY A 438 -7.49 -10.42 1.43
C GLY A 438 -8.79 -9.60 1.58
N SER A 439 -9.89 -10.21 2.00
CA SER A 439 -11.19 -9.52 2.16
C SER A 439 -11.44 -9.05 3.60
N SER A 440 -12.41 -8.15 3.79
CA SER A 440 -12.82 -7.67 5.13
C SER A 440 -13.68 -8.65 5.94
N ALA A 441 -13.81 -9.92 5.55
CA ALA A 441 -14.65 -10.89 6.27
C ALA A 441 -14.21 -11.10 7.74
N LEU A 442 -12.90 -11.11 8.00
CA LEU A 442 -12.36 -11.24 9.36
C LEU A 442 -12.69 -10.02 10.22
N GLU A 443 -12.53 -8.83 9.67
CA GLU A 443 -12.87 -7.57 10.33
C GLU A 443 -14.35 -7.54 10.70
N LEU A 444 -15.23 -7.96 9.78
CA LEU A 444 -16.66 -8.04 9.99
C LEU A 444 -17.05 -9.00 11.12
N ALA A 445 -16.37 -10.16 11.24
CA ALA A 445 -16.61 -11.08 12.35
C ALA A 445 -16.23 -10.44 13.70
N HIS A 446 -15.15 -9.67 13.75
CA HIS A 446 -14.80 -8.89 14.95
C HIS A 446 -15.83 -7.79 15.24
N THR A 447 -16.29 -7.06 14.22
CA THR A 447 -17.36 -6.05 14.37
C THR A 447 -18.64 -6.66 14.96
N LEU A 448 -19.08 -7.81 14.45
CA LEU A 448 -20.26 -8.51 14.96
C LEU A 448 -20.06 -9.04 16.39
N ARG A 449 -18.87 -9.56 16.72
CA ARG A 449 -18.50 -9.95 18.08
C ARG A 449 -18.62 -8.77 19.04
N ASP A 450 -18.00 -7.65 18.72
CA ASP A 450 -17.93 -6.49 19.62
C ASP A 450 -19.31 -5.87 19.82
N ARG A 451 -20.13 -5.86 18.77
CA ARG A 451 -21.53 -5.46 18.86
C ARG A 451 -22.37 -6.40 19.73
N ALA A 452 -22.19 -7.71 19.59
CA ALA A 452 -22.88 -8.69 20.43
C ALA A 452 -22.50 -8.51 21.91
N ARG A 453 -21.22 -8.24 22.22
CA ARG A 453 -20.76 -7.88 23.56
C ARG A 453 -21.43 -6.62 24.09
N ALA A 454 -21.43 -5.55 23.30
CA ALA A 454 -22.02 -4.27 23.68
C ALA A 454 -23.53 -4.36 23.98
N THR A 455 -24.21 -5.38 23.42
CA THR A 455 -25.65 -5.63 23.62
C THR A 455 -25.95 -6.73 24.63
N GLY A 456 -24.95 -7.21 25.38
CA GLY A 456 -25.12 -8.25 26.40
C GLY A 456 -25.36 -9.67 25.85
N ARG A 457 -25.16 -9.90 24.55
CA ARG A 457 -25.35 -11.18 23.88
C ARG A 457 -24.05 -12.00 23.88
N GLY A 458 -23.62 -12.43 25.07
CA GLY A 458 -22.32 -13.10 25.27
C GLY A 458 -22.13 -14.39 24.47
N SER A 459 -23.17 -15.21 24.33
CA SER A 459 -23.11 -16.46 23.54
C SER A 459 -22.91 -16.19 22.05
N GLU A 460 -23.60 -15.19 21.50
CA GLU A 460 -23.45 -14.76 20.12
C GLU A 460 -22.04 -14.18 19.87
N ALA A 461 -21.53 -13.37 20.80
CA ALA A 461 -20.17 -12.86 20.73
C ALA A 461 -19.12 -13.98 20.69
N ALA A 462 -19.28 -15.03 21.50
CA ALA A 462 -18.39 -16.20 21.48
C ALA A 462 -18.46 -16.94 20.13
N GLY A 463 -19.65 -17.05 19.53
CA GLY A 463 -19.82 -17.63 18.20
C GLY A 463 -19.08 -16.86 17.10
N TRP A 464 -19.18 -15.53 17.11
CA TRP A 464 -18.46 -14.68 16.16
C TRP A 464 -16.94 -14.73 16.35
N GLN A 465 -16.46 -14.80 17.60
CA GLN A 465 -15.03 -14.97 17.91
C GLN A 465 -14.49 -16.30 17.34
N ALA A 466 -15.20 -17.41 17.54
CA ALA A 466 -14.79 -18.71 17.02
C ALA A 466 -14.71 -18.73 15.49
N ARG A 467 -15.65 -18.06 14.80
CA ARG A 467 -15.61 -17.88 13.33
C ARG A 467 -14.41 -17.05 12.89
N ALA A 468 -14.14 -15.93 13.56
CA ALA A 468 -12.98 -15.08 13.26
C ALA A 468 -11.66 -15.86 13.39
N GLU A 469 -11.47 -16.61 14.47
CA GLU A 469 -10.28 -17.44 14.69
C GLU A 469 -10.13 -18.54 13.62
N LYS A 470 -11.24 -19.17 13.23
CA LYS A 470 -11.25 -20.17 12.14
C LYS A 470 -10.81 -19.54 10.82
N MET A 471 -11.35 -18.38 10.46
CA MET A 471 -10.97 -17.66 9.24
C MET A 471 -9.50 -17.26 9.27
N ALA A 472 -9.02 -16.66 10.36
CA ALA A 472 -7.63 -16.23 10.52
C ALA A 472 -6.64 -17.38 10.29
N ARG A 473 -6.91 -18.57 10.86
CA ARG A 473 -6.08 -19.76 10.60
C ARG A 473 -6.09 -20.16 9.12
N SER A 474 -7.28 -20.26 8.52
CA SER A 474 -7.41 -20.66 7.11
C SER A 474 -6.75 -19.68 6.14
N PHE A 475 -6.77 -18.38 6.45
CA PHE A 475 -6.14 -17.36 5.62
C PHE A 475 -4.62 -17.39 5.75
N ALA A 476 -4.10 -17.62 6.96
CA ALA A 476 -2.67 -17.79 7.19
C ALA A 476 -2.12 -19.01 6.43
N GLU A 477 -2.84 -20.14 6.48
CA GLU A 477 -2.48 -21.36 5.75
C GLU A 477 -2.47 -21.14 4.23
N ALA A 478 -3.50 -20.48 3.68
CA ALA A 478 -3.57 -20.17 2.25
C ALA A 478 -2.44 -19.23 1.79
N THR A 479 -2.12 -18.23 2.61
CA THR A 479 -1.03 -17.28 2.33
C THR A 479 0.33 -17.98 2.35
N ALA A 480 0.56 -18.87 3.32
CA ALA A 480 1.80 -19.66 3.40
C ALA A 480 1.97 -20.58 2.18
N GLN A 481 0.89 -21.22 1.73
CA GLN A 481 0.92 -22.07 0.53
C GLN A 481 1.21 -21.27 -0.75
N ALA A 482 0.69 -20.04 -0.86
CA ALA A 482 0.98 -19.17 -1.99
C ALA A 482 2.44 -18.65 -1.98
N GLY A 483 3.02 -18.44 -0.80
CA GLY A 483 4.40 -17.96 -0.64
C GLY A 483 5.50 -19.03 -0.76
N GLY A 484 5.20 -20.29 -0.43
CA GLY A 484 6.17 -21.40 -0.46
C GLY A 484 6.41 -22.05 -1.83
N GLY A 485 5.77 -21.55 -2.89
CA GLY A 485 5.89 -22.06 -4.27
C GLY A 485 6.77 -21.20 -5.19
N ALA A 486 7.44 -20.19 -4.65
CA ALA A 486 8.42 -19.34 -5.34
C ALA A 486 9.84 -19.67 -4.87
#